data_AF-A0A958EGN7-F1
#
_entry.id   AF-A0A958EGN7-F1
#
_cell.length_a   1.000
_cell.length_b   1.000
_cell.length_c   1.000
_cell.angle_alpha   90.00
_cell.angle_beta   90.00
_cell.angle_gamma   90.00
#
_symmetry.space_group_name_H-M   'P 1'
#
loop_
_entity.id
_entity.type
_entity.pdbx_description
1 polymer ?
#
loop_
_entity_poly.entity_id
_entity_poly.type
_entity_poly.pdbx_seq_one_letter_code
_entity_poly.pdbx_strand_id
1 'polypeptide(L)'
;ERYAELMEIQQEISLAKNLAKIGTTRRVLIDEVDWANLTAVGRTAGDSPEIDNEVILEDLGSALSPGHFLTAEIIDATEYELYAKPENTV
;
A
#
# COMPACT_ATOMS: atom_id res chain seq x y z
N GLU A 1 -22.08 -2.11 -20.18
CA GLU A 1 -22.40 -0.68 -20.08
C GLU A 1 -22.57 -0.23 -18.63
N ARG A 2 -23.68 -0.52 -17.93
CA ARG A 2 -23.89 -0.04 -16.53
C ARG A 2 -22.80 -0.40 -15.52
N TYR A 3 -22.20 -1.58 -15.64
CA TYR A 3 -21.12 -2.00 -14.75
C TYR A 3 -19.86 -1.12 -14.91
N ALA A 4 -19.55 -0.71 -16.15
CA ALA A 4 -18.37 0.10 -16.42
C ALA A 4 -18.53 1.53 -15.89
N GLU A 5 -19.70 2.14 -16.11
CA GLU A 5 -20.04 3.47 -15.58
C GLU A 5 -20.02 3.51 -14.06
N LEU A 6 -20.53 2.46 -13.40
CA LEU A 6 -20.50 2.36 -11.94
C LEU A 6 -19.09 2.14 -11.40
N MET A 7 -18.25 1.39 -12.12
CA MET A 7 -16.86 1.16 -11.73
C MET A 7 -16.02 2.44 -11.85
N GLU A 8 -16.23 3.25 -12.89
CA GLU A 8 -15.55 4.55 -13.04
C GLU A 8 -15.82 5.47 -11.85
N ILE A 9 -17.08 5.60 -11.43
CA ILE A 9 -17.46 6.37 -10.23
C ILE A 9 -16.83 5.80 -8.96
N GLN A 10 -16.79 4.47 -8.83
CA GLN A 10 -16.17 3.82 -7.67
C GLN A 10 -14.66 4.09 -7.63
N GLN A 11 -13.99 4.06 -8.78
CA GLN A 11 -12.55 4.30 -8.89
C GLN A 11 -12.21 5.72 -8.45
N GLU A 12 -12.98 6.72 -8.90
CA GLU A 12 -12.80 8.11 -8.45
C GLU A 12 -12.93 8.25 -6.92
N ILE A 13 -13.91 7.58 -6.32
CA ILE A 13 -14.11 7.60 -4.87
C ILE A 13 -12.96 6.90 -4.14
N SER A 14 -12.48 5.77 -4.66
CA SER A 14 -11.37 5.01 -4.08
C SER A 14 -10.07 5.82 -4.17
N LEU A 15 -9.80 6.42 -5.32
CA LEU A 15 -8.66 7.32 -5.51
C LEU A 15 -8.72 8.49 -4.53
N ALA A 16 -9.84 9.18 -4.40
CA ALA A 16 -9.98 10.30 -3.45
C ALA A 16 -9.72 9.86 -1.99
N LYS A 17 -10.19 8.67 -1.59
CA LYS A 17 -9.93 8.11 -0.26
C LYS A 17 -8.47 7.73 -0.07
N ASN A 18 -7.82 7.18 -1.09
CA ASN A 18 -6.43 6.77 -1.02
C ASN A 18 -5.49 7.98 -1.02
N LEU A 19 -5.76 9.00 -1.84
CA LEU A 19 -5.04 10.28 -1.83
C LEU A 19 -5.12 10.96 -0.44
N ALA A 20 -6.25 10.85 0.26
CA ALA A 20 -6.39 11.36 1.63
C ALA A 20 -5.53 10.61 2.67
N LYS A 21 -4.94 9.46 2.32
CA LYS A 21 -4.00 8.72 3.17
C LYS A 21 -2.55 9.16 2.96
N ILE A 22 -2.23 9.92 1.90
CA ILE A 22 -0.88 10.44 1.66
C ILE A 22 -0.44 11.34 2.83
N GLY A 23 0.81 11.19 3.26
CA GLY A 23 1.39 11.84 4.43
C GLY A 23 0.94 11.23 5.77
N THR A 24 0.17 10.15 5.76
CA THR A 24 -0.15 9.40 6.98
C THR A 24 0.79 8.22 7.17
N THR A 25 1.19 8.04 8.42
CA THR A 25 1.99 6.88 8.83
C THR A 25 1.07 5.70 9.16
N ARG A 26 1.30 4.56 8.52
CA ARG A 26 0.48 3.35 8.67
C ARG A 26 1.35 2.16 9.07
N ARG A 27 0.76 1.27 9.87
CA ARG A 27 1.37 -0.02 10.18
C ARG A 27 1.03 -1.00 9.06
N VAL A 28 2.07 -1.54 8.42
CA VAL A 28 1.99 -2.42 7.26
C VAL A 28 2.52 -3.79 7.64
N LEU A 29 1.76 -4.84 7.32
CA LEU A 29 2.20 -6.23 7.38
C LEU A 29 2.84 -6.58 6.04
N ILE A 30 4.08 -7.08 6.07
CA ILE A 30 4.75 -7.56 4.86
C ILE A 30 4.21 -8.94 4.49
N ASP A 31 3.76 -9.07 3.25
CA ASP A 31 3.33 -10.34 2.68
C ASP A 31 4.43 -10.94 1.79
N GLU A 32 5.07 -10.12 0.96
CA GLU A 32 6.14 -10.53 0.05
C GLU A 32 7.26 -9.48 -0.03
N VAL A 33 8.50 -9.94 -0.27
CA VAL A 33 9.66 -9.06 -0.48
C VAL A 33 10.38 -9.49 -1.75
N ASP A 34 10.51 -8.55 -2.69
CA ASP A 34 11.32 -8.69 -3.89
C ASP A 34 12.66 -7.96 -3.72
N TRP A 35 13.67 -8.72 -3.33
CA TRP A 35 15.03 -8.22 -3.17
C TRP A 35 15.74 -7.87 -4.50
N ALA A 36 15.27 -8.40 -5.63
CA ALA A 36 15.86 -8.06 -6.93
C ALA A 36 15.49 -6.63 -7.33
N ASN A 37 14.28 -6.19 -6.99
CA ASN A 37 13.77 -4.84 -7.27
C ASN A 37 13.82 -3.89 -6.06
N LEU A 38 14.24 -4.39 -4.89
CA LEU A 38 14.24 -3.64 -3.62
C LEU A 38 12.86 -3.09 -3.27
N THR A 39 11.82 -3.91 -3.50
CA THR A 39 10.42 -3.59 -3.21
C THR A 39 9.79 -4.67 -2.32
N ALA A 40 8.74 -4.31 -1.60
CA ALA A 40 7.92 -5.26 -0.84
C ALA A 40 6.44 -4.97 -1.04
N VAL A 41 5.63 -6.01 -0.94
CA VAL A 41 4.18 -5.91 -0.96
C VAL A 41 3.65 -6.26 0.42
N GLY A 42 2.70 -5.47 0.89
CA GLY A 42 2.05 -5.68 2.16
C GLY A 42 0.65 -5.10 2.21
N ARG A 43 0.05 -5.13 3.38
CA ARG A 43 -1.30 -4.58 3.64
C ARG A 43 -1.36 -3.83 4.95
N THR A 44 -2.25 -2.84 5.05
CA THR A 44 -2.49 -2.21 6.34
C THR A 44 -3.36 -3.10 7.23
N ALA A 45 -3.35 -2.86 8.54
CA ALA A 45 -4.16 -3.65 9.49
C ALA A 45 -5.68 -3.58 9.24
N GLY A 46 -6.15 -2.61 8.44
CA GLY A 46 -7.56 -2.46 8.08
C GLY A 46 -7.94 -3.13 6.76
N ASP A 47 -6.97 -3.62 5.98
CA ASP A 47 -7.18 -4.15 4.64
C ASP A 47 -7.23 -5.70 4.68
N SER A 48 -8.24 -6.29 4.06
CA SER A 48 -8.37 -7.72 3.80
C SER A 48 -7.41 -8.15 2.69
N PRO A 49 -6.77 -9.33 2.80
CA PRO A 49 -5.97 -9.89 1.71
C PRO A 49 -6.77 -9.97 0.41
N GLU A 50 -6.15 -9.64 -0.74
CA GLU A 50 -6.67 -9.78 -2.11
C GLU A 50 -7.94 -8.97 -2.48
N ILE A 51 -8.56 -8.31 -1.51
CA ILE A 51 -9.85 -7.61 -1.69
C ILE A 51 -9.71 -6.09 -1.52
N ASP A 52 -8.80 -5.67 -0.64
CA ASP A 52 -8.54 -4.25 -0.34
C ASP A 52 -7.22 -3.78 -0.98
N ASN A 53 -6.77 -2.56 -0.64
CA ASN A 53 -5.59 -1.97 -1.26
C ASN A 53 -4.31 -2.71 -0.86
N GLU A 54 -3.43 -2.90 -1.84
CA GLU A 54 -2.05 -3.34 -1.58
C GLU A 54 -1.16 -2.15 -1.27
N VAL A 55 -0.20 -2.35 -0.36
CA VAL A 55 0.81 -1.37 0.00
C VAL A 55 2.13 -1.80 -0.62
N ILE A 56 2.57 -1.05 -1.62
CA ILE A 56 3.86 -1.20 -2.27
C ILE A 56 4.88 -0.38 -1.50
N LEU A 57 5.85 -1.06 -0.92
CA LEU A 57 6.96 -0.46 -0.20
C LEU A 57 8.17 -0.37 -1.11
N GLU A 58 8.70 0.83 -1.25
CA GLU A 58 9.92 1.11 -2.00
C GLU A 58 11.06 1.52 -1.05
N ASP A 59 12.30 1.47 -1.54
CA ASP A 59 13.49 1.93 -0.81
C ASP A 59 13.71 1.14 0.50
N LEU A 60 13.69 -0.19 0.40
CA LEU A 60 13.86 -1.08 1.54
C LEU A 60 15.28 -0.99 2.12
N GLY A 61 15.45 -0.24 3.22
CA GLY A 61 16.75 -0.05 3.87
C GLY A 61 17.24 -1.19 4.78
N SER A 62 16.36 -2.10 5.20
CA SER A 62 16.66 -3.16 6.19
C SER A 62 16.14 -4.52 5.73
N ALA A 63 16.72 -5.61 6.27
CA ALA A 63 16.30 -6.99 6.02
C ALA A 63 14.83 -7.23 6.44
N LEU A 64 13.91 -7.00 5.53
CA LEU A 64 12.49 -7.27 5.69
C LEU A 64 12.20 -8.74 5.45
N SER A 65 11.22 -9.25 6.17
CA SER A 65 10.77 -10.64 6.01
C SER A 65 9.25 -10.67 6.00
N PRO A 66 8.65 -11.52 5.15
CA PRO A 66 7.22 -11.81 5.22
C PRO A 66 6.77 -12.12 6.64
N GLY A 67 5.61 -11.60 7.03
CA GLY A 67 5.03 -11.72 8.37
C GLY A 67 5.51 -10.66 9.37
N HIS A 68 6.46 -9.80 9.02
CA HIS A 68 6.86 -8.67 9.87
C HIS A 68 5.93 -7.48 9.69
N PHE A 69 5.72 -6.76 10.79
CA PHE A 69 5.07 -5.46 10.75
C PHE A 69 6.13 -4.37 10.75
N LEU A 70 5.92 -3.36 9.92
CA LEU A 70 6.68 -2.12 9.94
C LEU A 70 5.76 -0.91 9.90
N THR A 71 6.36 0.24 10.15
CA THR A 71 5.70 1.53 10.04
C THR A 71 6.18 2.20 8.75
N ALA A 72 5.26 2.63 7.90
CA ALA A 72 5.58 3.31 6.64
C ALA A 72 4.70 4.54 6.44
N GLU A 73 5.29 5.57 5.84
CA GLU A 73 4.58 6.76 5.40
C GLU A 73 4.04 6.52 4.00
N ILE A 74 2.74 6.74 3.79
CA ILE A 74 2.14 6.70 2.46
C ILE A 74 2.57 7.96 1.71
N ILE A 75 3.27 7.79 0.59
CA ILE A 75 3.81 8.89 -0.22
C ILE A 75 3.03 9.11 -1.51
N ASP A 76 2.36 8.08 -2.01
CA ASP A 76 1.55 8.15 -3.22
C ASP A 76 0.43 7.10 -3.20
N ALA A 77 -0.53 7.24 -4.10
CA ALA A 77 -1.69 6.37 -4.16
C ALA A 77 -2.36 6.36 -5.54
N THR A 78 -2.87 5.18 -5.92
CA THR A 78 -3.79 5.00 -7.04
C THR A 78 -5.18 4.60 -6.52
N GLU A 79 -6.11 4.31 -7.42
CA GLU A 79 -7.43 3.79 -7.07
C GLU A 79 -7.39 2.39 -6.40
N TYR A 80 -6.28 1.66 -6.52
CA TYR A 80 -6.13 0.29 -6.00
C TYR A 80 -4.91 0.07 -5.10
N GLU A 81 -3.88 0.91 -5.22
CA GLU A 81 -2.59 0.71 -4.56
C GLU A 81 -2.20 1.92 -3.71
N LEU A 82 -1.44 1.67 -2.66
CA LEU A 82 -0.76 2.69 -1.87
C LEU A 82 0.75 2.49 -2.01
N TYR A 83 1.47 3.57 -2.26
CA TYR A 83 2.92 3.57 -2.29
C TYR A 83 3.43 4.16 -0.99
N ALA A 84 4.37 3.46 -0.35
CA ALA A 84 4.83 3.83 0.97
C ALA A 84 6.34 3.70 1.10
N LYS A 85 6.91 4.52 1.98
CA LYS A 85 8.32 4.41 2.38
C LYS A 85 8.42 3.96 3.82
N PRO A 86 9.21 2.92 4.13
CA PRO A 86 9.43 2.49 5.49
C PRO A 86 10.10 3.62 6.28
N GLU A 87 9.59 3.90 7.47
CA GLU A 87 10.20 4.86 8.38
C GLU A 87 11.51 4.22 8.89
N ASN A 88 12.66 4.83 8.54
CA ASN A 88 14.02 4.33 8.81
C ASN A 88 14.10 3.58 10.14
N THR A 89 14.26 2.25 10.08
CA THR A 89 14.68 1.48 11.25
C THR A 89 16.20 1.55 11.29
N VAL A 90 16.70 2.39 12.18
CA VAL A 90 18.14 2.59 12.46
C VAL A 90 18.83 1.27 12.77
#